data_AF-A0A1V6U0X8-F1
#
_entry.id   AF-A0A1V6U0X8-F1
#
_cell.length_a   1.000
_cell.length_b   1.000
_cell.length_c   1.000
_cell.angle_alpha   90.00
_cell.angle_beta   90.00
_cell.angle_gamma   90.00
#
_symmetry.space_group_name_H-M   'P 1'
#
loop_
_entity.id
_entity.type
_entity.pdbx_description
1 polymer ?
#
loop_
_entity_poly.entity_id
_entity_poly.type
_entity_poly.pdbx_seq_one_letter_code
_entity_poly.pdbx_strand_id
1 'polypeptide(L)'
;MAARLKFNQLRRLGKQSLMLDWAHLWMPPCQAECGVQMQEPYHSWLAIKNLQRRDLVGRRIFETLSLAEVPDTIAFCGGLGMGQVAKIAHNYITLANNLVATEGMAIGLKHGIDKNALFKCIREGTANSWVMGLEQPVPGLVPEAPSSNNYKRAFAPALSVKDLTIGINAAKSVGINPSAGEAAIAAFRAVDADHRTHDIDHTSLWLHIYGNLDEWAKEHPRL
;
A
#
# COMPACT_ATOMS: atom_id res chain seq x y z
N MET A 1 -1.30 -13.11 -20.70
CA MET A 1 -1.67 -14.52 -20.37
C MET A 1 -0.81 -15.13 -19.25
N ALA A 2 0.50 -14.85 -19.19
CA ALA A 2 1.40 -15.36 -18.15
C ALA A 2 1.16 -14.80 -16.72
N ALA A 3 0.72 -13.54 -16.56
CA ALA A 3 0.38 -12.95 -15.26
C ALA A 3 -0.83 -13.61 -14.57
N ARG A 4 -1.77 -14.12 -15.37
CA ARG A 4 -3.01 -14.78 -14.90
C ARG A 4 -2.76 -16.18 -14.33
N LEU A 5 -1.65 -16.82 -14.69
CA LEU A 5 -1.27 -18.17 -14.24
C LEU A 5 -0.58 -18.15 -12.86
N LYS A 6 0.26 -17.15 -12.56
CA LYS A 6 0.92 -17.03 -11.24
C LYS A 6 -0.07 -16.71 -10.11
N PHE A 7 -1.06 -15.86 -10.38
CA PHE A 7 -2.04 -15.43 -9.37
C PHE A 7 -2.96 -16.58 -8.91
N ASN A 8 -3.34 -17.49 -9.82
CA ASN A 8 -4.19 -18.64 -9.50
C ASN A 8 -3.43 -19.78 -8.78
N GLN A 9 -2.11 -19.88 -8.94
CA GLN A 9 -1.31 -20.84 -8.17
C GLN A 9 -1.14 -20.42 -6.70
N LEU A 10 -1.00 -19.12 -6.42
CA LEU A 10 -0.84 -18.59 -5.05
C LEU A 10 -2.11 -18.74 -4.19
N ARG A 11 -3.31 -18.67 -4.79
CA ARG A 11 -4.58 -18.92 -4.08
C ARG A 11 -4.74 -20.34 -3.53
N ARG A 12 -4.06 -21.35 -4.10
CA ARG A 12 -4.19 -22.75 -3.67
C ARG A 12 -3.39 -23.10 -2.42
N LEU A 13 -2.45 -22.26 -1.99
CA LEU A 13 -1.47 -22.63 -0.96
C LEU A 13 -1.82 -22.20 0.48
N GLY A 14 -2.98 -21.57 0.73
CA GLY A 14 -3.52 -21.43 2.09
C GLY A 14 -2.60 -20.78 3.15
N LYS A 15 -1.60 -19.98 2.76
CA LYS A 15 -0.65 -19.37 3.70
C LYS A 15 -1.19 -18.04 4.23
N GLN A 16 -1.83 -18.07 5.39
CA GLN A 16 -2.28 -16.88 6.14
C GLN A 16 -1.25 -16.35 7.16
N SER A 17 -0.04 -16.90 7.24
CA SER A 17 0.98 -16.38 8.16
C SER A 17 2.35 -16.41 7.52
N LEU A 18 2.81 -15.24 7.07
CA LEU A 18 4.16 -14.70 7.18
C LEU A 18 4.23 -13.52 6.21
N MET A 19 4.48 -12.35 6.79
CA MET A 19 4.70 -11.08 6.10
C MET A 19 5.89 -11.25 5.15
N LEU A 20 5.70 -11.41 3.83
CA LEU A 20 6.77 -11.24 2.80
C LEU A 20 6.32 -11.30 1.30
N ASP A 21 5.06 -11.56 0.93
CA ASP A 21 4.68 -11.73 -0.49
C ASP A 21 4.47 -10.44 -1.33
N TRP A 22 4.99 -9.28 -0.90
CA TRP A 22 4.57 -7.95 -1.43
C TRP A 22 5.59 -7.22 -2.32
N ALA A 23 6.84 -7.70 -2.43
CA ALA A 23 7.90 -6.97 -3.15
C ALA A 23 7.73 -6.93 -4.68
N HIS A 24 7.04 -7.90 -5.28
CA HIS A 24 6.84 -7.94 -6.74
C HIS A 24 5.81 -6.94 -7.28
N LEU A 25 5.01 -6.30 -6.41
CA LEU A 25 4.00 -5.31 -6.77
C LEU A 25 4.54 -3.86 -6.86
N TRP A 26 5.85 -3.67 -6.66
CA TRP A 26 6.49 -2.35 -6.56
C TRP A 26 6.94 -1.72 -7.89
N MET A 27 6.78 -2.40 -9.03
CA MET A 27 7.12 -1.82 -10.34
C MET A 27 5.89 -1.73 -11.23
N PRO A 28 5.27 -0.55 -11.41
CA PRO A 28 4.40 -0.32 -12.56
C PRO A 28 5.23 -0.24 -13.85
N PRO A 29 4.79 -0.82 -14.98
CA PRO A 29 5.47 -0.73 -16.29
C PRO A 29 5.33 0.65 -16.96
N CYS A 30 5.09 1.72 -16.20
CA CYS A 30 4.67 3.03 -16.72
C CYS A 30 5.85 4.00 -16.98
N GLN A 31 7.00 3.51 -17.43
CA GLN A 31 8.18 4.36 -17.71
C GLN A 31 8.70 4.27 -19.15
N ALA A 32 7.97 3.66 -20.08
CA ALA A 32 8.47 3.47 -21.45
C ALA A 32 8.16 4.62 -22.44
N GLU A 33 7.27 5.58 -22.13
CA GLU A 33 6.76 6.54 -23.14
C GLU A 33 7.00 8.03 -22.84
N CYS A 34 7.52 8.39 -21.67
CA CYS A 34 7.94 9.77 -21.40
C CYS A 34 9.44 9.92 -21.68
N GLY A 35 9.77 10.58 -22.79
CA GLY A 35 11.15 10.90 -23.23
C GLY A 35 11.89 11.90 -22.33
N VAL A 36 11.77 11.76 -21.01
CA VAL A 36 12.63 12.46 -20.05
C VAL A 36 13.95 11.68 -19.99
N GLN A 37 15.04 12.26 -20.45
CA GLN A 37 16.38 11.72 -20.22
C GLN A 37 16.62 11.58 -18.71
N MET A 38 16.46 10.38 -18.17
CA MET A 38 16.86 10.04 -16.81
C MET A 38 18.39 9.98 -16.76
N GLN A 39 18.99 10.77 -15.89
CA GLN A 39 20.31 10.42 -15.36
C GLN A 39 20.15 9.11 -14.57
N GLU A 40 20.86 8.08 -15.04
CA GLU A 40 21.00 6.73 -14.49
C GLU A 40 21.06 6.67 -12.94
N PRO A 41 20.01 6.16 -12.24
CA PRO A 41 20.07 5.89 -10.80
C PRO A 41 20.66 4.50 -10.45
N TYR A 42 21.17 3.75 -11.44
CA TYR A 42 21.58 2.35 -11.28
C TYR A 42 22.89 2.14 -10.49
N HIS A 43 23.72 3.17 -10.31
CA HIS A 43 24.99 3.03 -9.58
C HIS A 43 24.82 2.85 -8.05
N SER A 44 23.69 3.25 -7.46
CA SER A 44 23.44 3.14 -6.02
C SER A 44 23.04 1.72 -5.58
N TRP A 45 22.21 1.04 -6.37
CA TRP A 45 21.73 -0.31 -6.06
C TRP A 45 22.82 -1.38 -6.18
N LEU A 46 23.72 -1.25 -7.16
CA LEU A 46 24.92 -2.08 -7.26
C LEU A 46 25.88 -1.88 -6.08
N ALA A 47 26.00 -0.65 -5.56
CA ALA A 47 26.79 -0.37 -4.37
C ALA A 47 26.20 -0.99 -3.09
N ILE A 48 24.87 -0.94 -2.93
CA ILE A 48 24.14 -1.66 -1.86
C ILE A 48 24.35 -3.16 -2.01
N LYS A 49 24.25 -3.69 -3.25
CA LYS A 49 24.54 -5.12 -3.52
C LYS A 49 25.99 -5.51 -3.19
N ASN A 50 26.95 -4.61 -3.36
CA ASN A 50 28.35 -4.88 -3.06
C ASN A 50 28.70 -4.75 -1.56
N LEU A 51 27.96 -3.97 -0.78
CA LEU A 51 28.01 -3.99 0.69
C LEU A 51 27.52 -5.33 1.26
N GLN A 52 26.57 -6.00 0.59
CA GLN A 52 26.03 -7.33 0.97
C GLN A 52 27.10 -8.40 1.15
N ARG A 53 28.23 -8.29 0.45
CA ARG A 53 29.28 -9.32 0.48
C ARG A 53 30.24 -9.18 1.67
N ARG A 54 30.23 -8.09 2.43
CA ARG A 54 31.24 -7.84 3.48
C ARG A 54 30.76 -8.11 4.92
N ASP A 55 29.45 -8.10 5.17
CA ASP A 55 28.88 -8.41 6.49
C ASP A 55 28.55 -9.92 6.61
N LEU A 56 29.22 -10.61 7.54
CA LEU A 56 29.00 -12.03 7.80
C LEU A 56 27.58 -12.32 8.32
N VAL A 57 27.01 -11.41 9.11
CA VAL A 57 25.66 -11.58 9.67
C VAL A 57 24.61 -11.34 8.59
N GLY A 58 24.74 -10.24 7.85
CA GLY A 58 23.87 -9.93 6.70
C GLY A 58 23.86 -11.04 5.65
N ARG A 59 25.00 -11.66 5.35
CA ARG A 59 25.07 -12.79 4.41
C ARG A 59 24.30 -14.02 4.92
N ARG A 60 24.50 -14.39 6.19
CA ARG A 60 23.77 -15.52 6.80
C ARG A 60 22.26 -15.27 6.82
N ILE A 61 21.84 -14.05 7.14
CA ILE A 61 20.43 -13.66 7.10
C ILE A 61 19.89 -13.78 5.67
N PHE A 62 20.62 -13.26 4.67
CA PHE A 62 20.21 -13.33 3.27
C PHE A 62 20.08 -14.78 2.77
N GLU A 63 21.07 -15.63 3.03
CA GLU A 63 21.04 -17.06 2.68
C GLU A 63 19.88 -17.77 3.36
N THR A 64 19.61 -17.47 4.64
CA THR A 64 18.49 -18.07 5.38
C THR A 64 17.13 -17.61 4.83
N LEU A 65 16.97 -16.31 4.57
CA LEU A 65 15.73 -15.77 3.99
C LEU A 65 15.50 -16.30 2.56
N SER A 66 16.57 -16.56 1.80
CA SER A 66 16.50 -17.15 0.46
C SER A 66 15.97 -18.59 0.45
N LEU A 67 15.87 -19.25 1.61
CA LEU A 67 15.20 -20.56 1.72
C LEU A 67 13.67 -20.43 1.67
N ALA A 68 13.14 -19.28 2.08
CA ALA A 68 11.71 -19.03 2.17
C ALA A 68 11.17 -18.18 1.01
N GLU A 69 12.03 -17.44 0.31
CA GLU A 69 11.67 -16.40 -0.64
C GLU A 69 12.53 -16.42 -1.91
N VAL A 70 12.06 -15.76 -2.97
CA VAL A 70 12.86 -15.53 -4.17
C VAL A 70 13.95 -14.50 -3.85
N PRO A 71 15.25 -14.79 -4.03
CA PRO A 71 16.32 -13.89 -3.59
C PRO A 71 16.22 -12.43 -4.08
N ASP A 72 15.63 -12.20 -5.25
CA ASP A 72 15.44 -10.87 -5.83
C ASP A 72 14.42 -9.99 -5.09
N THR A 73 13.60 -10.54 -4.19
CA THR A 73 12.68 -9.79 -3.33
C THR A 73 13.31 -9.30 -2.03
N ILE A 74 14.51 -9.80 -1.70
CA ILE A 74 15.19 -9.52 -0.43
C ILE A 74 16.02 -8.24 -0.57
N ALA A 75 15.56 -7.16 0.07
CA ALA A 75 16.26 -5.88 0.10
C ALA A 75 17.05 -5.71 1.42
N PHE A 76 18.32 -5.31 1.30
CA PHE A 76 19.14 -4.95 2.46
C PHE A 76 18.96 -3.46 2.79
N CYS A 77 18.39 -3.17 3.95
CA CYS A 77 18.06 -1.78 4.35
C CYS A 77 19.14 -1.13 5.24
N GLY A 78 20.27 -1.78 5.48
CA GLY A 78 21.33 -1.31 6.38
C GLY A 78 21.57 -2.27 7.54
N GLY A 79 22.07 -1.76 8.67
CA GLY A 79 22.35 -2.57 9.86
C GLY A 79 21.12 -3.27 10.47
N LEU A 80 21.35 -4.04 11.54
CA LEU A 80 20.27 -4.75 12.25
C LEU A 80 19.13 -3.79 12.63
N GLY A 81 17.89 -4.20 12.37
CA GLY A 81 16.69 -3.40 12.63
C GLY A 81 16.29 -2.41 11.52
N MET A 82 17.17 -2.10 10.56
CA MET A 82 16.84 -1.10 9.52
C MET A 82 15.72 -1.55 8.58
N GLY A 83 15.51 -2.85 8.39
CA GLY A 83 14.35 -3.36 7.66
C GLY A 83 13.02 -3.02 8.35
N GLN A 84 12.99 -2.97 9.69
CA GLN A 84 11.81 -2.55 10.44
C GLN A 84 11.59 -1.04 10.29
N VAL A 85 12.66 -0.24 10.38
CA VAL A 85 12.57 1.22 10.14
C VAL A 85 12.03 1.51 8.74
N ALA A 86 12.54 0.81 7.73
CA ALA A 86 12.05 0.93 6.35
C ALA A 86 10.57 0.58 6.24
N LYS A 87 10.12 -0.51 6.88
CA LYS A 87 8.71 -0.93 6.88
C LYS A 87 7.80 0.07 7.59
N ILE A 88 8.25 0.63 8.71
CA ILE A 88 7.52 1.65 9.47
C ILE A 88 7.32 2.89 8.61
N ALA A 89 8.39 3.41 8.02
CA ALA A 89 8.32 4.58 7.14
C ALA A 89 7.43 4.32 5.92
N HIS A 90 7.58 3.15 5.29
CA HIS A 90 6.77 2.75 4.14
C HIS A 90 5.28 2.72 4.48
N ASN A 91 4.88 2.03 5.55
CA ASN A 91 3.47 1.92 5.89
C ASN A 91 2.87 3.26 6.33
N TYR A 92 3.66 4.11 7.01
CA TYR A 92 3.24 5.48 7.31
C TYR A 92 2.91 6.28 6.04
N ILE A 93 3.80 6.26 5.03
CA ILE A 93 3.59 6.94 3.75
C ILE A 93 2.34 6.40 3.04
N THR A 94 2.24 5.08 2.91
CA THR A 94 1.14 4.44 2.18
C THR A 94 -0.22 4.74 2.80
N LEU A 95 -0.33 4.64 4.13
CA LEU A 95 -1.60 4.86 4.82
C LEU A 95 -1.99 6.35 4.86
N ALA A 96 -1.03 7.27 5.02
CA ALA A 96 -1.33 8.70 4.93
C ALA A 96 -1.73 9.11 3.50
N ASN A 97 -1.07 8.55 2.49
CA ASN A 97 -1.45 8.75 1.09
C ASN A 97 -2.82 8.14 0.76
N ASN A 98 -3.20 7.02 1.39
CA ASN A 98 -4.52 6.41 1.21
C ASN A 98 -5.64 7.36 1.66
N LEU A 99 -5.48 8.01 2.82
CA LEU A 99 -6.41 9.06 3.25
C LEU A 99 -6.53 10.18 2.21
N VAL A 100 -5.41 10.80 1.83
CA VAL A 100 -5.41 11.96 0.93
C VAL A 100 -5.92 11.61 -0.47
N ALA A 101 -5.60 10.42 -1.00
CA ALA A 101 -6.11 9.95 -2.28
C ALA A 101 -7.63 9.75 -2.23
N THR A 102 -8.14 9.20 -1.12
CA THR A 102 -9.58 9.01 -0.89
C THR A 102 -10.30 10.36 -0.83
N GLU A 103 -9.77 11.32 -0.07
CA GLU A 103 -10.32 12.68 0.03
C GLU A 103 -10.27 13.39 -1.34
N GLY A 104 -9.15 13.34 -2.04
CA GLY A 104 -8.99 13.97 -3.35
C GLY A 104 -9.97 13.44 -4.40
N MET A 105 -10.15 12.12 -4.46
CA MET A 105 -11.17 11.50 -5.31
C MET A 105 -12.58 11.91 -4.90
N ALA A 106 -12.89 11.92 -3.60
CA ALA A 106 -14.20 12.32 -3.09
C ALA A 106 -14.52 13.78 -3.43
N ILE A 107 -13.57 14.71 -3.25
CA ILE A 107 -13.71 16.13 -3.61
C ILE A 107 -14.10 16.26 -5.08
N GLY A 108 -13.32 15.66 -5.99
CA GLY A 108 -13.60 15.76 -7.42
C GLY A 108 -14.99 15.21 -7.78
N LEU A 109 -15.31 14.00 -7.32
CA LEU A 109 -16.60 13.37 -7.62
C LEU A 109 -17.80 14.16 -7.04
N LYS A 110 -17.67 14.73 -5.83
CA LYS A 110 -18.72 15.58 -5.25
C LYS A 110 -18.91 16.90 -6.01
N HIS A 111 -17.88 17.40 -6.69
CA HIS A 111 -17.98 18.53 -7.61
C HIS A 111 -18.51 18.14 -9.01
N GLY A 112 -18.84 16.86 -9.24
CA GLY A 112 -19.52 16.40 -10.44
C GLY A 112 -18.60 16.04 -11.62
N ILE A 113 -17.29 15.92 -11.41
CA ILE A 113 -16.40 15.39 -12.45
C ILE A 113 -16.68 13.90 -12.67
N ASP A 114 -16.59 13.44 -13.92
CA ASP A 114 -16.62 12.00 -14.22
C ASP A 114 -15.43 11.30 -13.54
N LYS A 115 -15.71 10.15 -12.91
CA LYS A 115 -14.70 9.40 -12.16
C LYS A 115 -13.56 8.90 -13.03
N ASN A 116 -13.82 8.52 -14.29
CA ASN A 116 -12.78 8.03 -15.19
C ASN A 116 -11.91 9.19 -15.68
N ALA A 117 -12.51 10.35 -15.96
CA ALA A 117 -11.78 11.55 -16.33
C ALA A 117 -10.84 12.02 -15.22
N LEU A 118 -11.32 12.08 -13.96
CA LEU A 118 -10.48 12.42 -12.81
C LEU A 118 -9.38 11.39 -12.58
N PHE A 119 -9.74 10.11 -12.62
CA PHE A 119 -8.79 9.02 -12.45
C PHE A 119 -7.65 9.10 -13.46
N LYS A 120 -7.99 9.29 -14.75
CA LYS A 120 -7.02 9.47 -15.82
C LYS A 120 -6.10 10.66 -15.56
N CYS A 121 -6.67 11.81 -15.21
CA CYS A 121 -5.90 13.03 -14.92
C CYS A 121 -4.89 12.82 -13.78
N ILE A 122 -5.29 12.18 -12.68
CA ILE A 122 -4.39 11.91 -11.55
C ILE A 122 -3.33 10.86 -11.93
N ARG A 123 -3.73 9.80 -12.63
CA ARG A 123 -2.85 8.69 -13.04
C ARG A 123 -1.77 9.10 -14.03
N GLU A 124 -2.08 10.03 -14.93
CA GLU A 124 -1.15 10.58 -15.92
C GLU A 124 -0.36 11.77 -15.35
N GLY A 125 -0.84 12.37 -14.27
CA GLY A 125 -0.21 13.51 -13.60
C GLY A 125 0.78 13.15 -12.50
N THR A 126 1.28 14.18 -11.82
CA THR A 126 2.26 14.07 -10.73
C THR A 126 1.67 13.55 -9.42
N ALA A 127 0.34 13.61 -9.27
CA ALA A 127 -0.37 13.08 -8.10
C ALA A 127 -0.50 11.55 -8.13
N ASN A 128 0.01 10.89 -9.17
CA ASN A 128 -0.05 9.45 -9.29
C ASN A 128 0.73 8.73 -8.17
N SER A 129 0.18 7.62 -7.67
CA SER A 129 0.78 6.81 -6.61
C SER A 129 0.40 5.34 -6.73
N TRP A 130 1.07 4.49 -5.95
CA TRP A 130 0.72 3.06 -5.86
C TRP A 130 -0.71 2.85 -5.37
N VAL A 131 -1.17 3.68 -4.42
CA VAL A 131 -2.56 3.68 -3.92
C VAL A 131 -3.55 3.94 -5.06
N MET A 132 -3.29 4.92 -5.93
CA MET A 132 -4.17 5.19 -7.06
C MET A 132 -4.30 4.00 -8.03
N GLY A 133 -3.36 3.06 -8.02
CA GLY A 133 -3.47 1.79 -8.72
C GLY A 133 -4.20 0.73 -7.90
N LEU A 134 -3.48 0.06 -6.98
CA LEU A 134 -3.95 -1.20 -6.38
C LEU A 134 -4.85 -1.02 -5.16
N GLU A 135 -4.84 0.14 -4.53
CA GLU A 135 -5.75 0.51 -3.43
C GLU A 135 -6.71 1.62 -3.85
N GLN A 136 -7.06 1.68 -5.14
CA GLN A 136 -7.90 2.73 -5.69
C GLN A 136 -9.22 2.82 -4.89
N PRO A 137 -9.51 3.95 -4.21
CA PRO A 137 -10.65 4.03 -3.29
C PRO A 137 -12.02 3.96 -3.97
N VAL A 138 -12.13 4.41 -5.24
CA VAL A 138 -13.42 4.48 -5.94
C VAL A 138 -13.78 3.15 -6.62
N PRO A 139 -14.93 2.53 -6.30
CA PRO A 139 -15.38 1.30 -6.93
C PRO A 139 -15.46 1.36 -8.47
N GLY A 140 -14.95 0.31 -9.10
CA GLY A 140 -15.07 0.07 -10.54
C GLY A 140 -14.07 0.81 -11.43
N LEU A 141 -13.12 1.57 -10.86
CA LEU A 141 -12.03 2.20 -11.64
C LEU A 141 -10.89 1.23 -11.93
N VAL A 142 -10.45 0.48 -10.91
CA VAL A 142 -9.39 -0.54 -11.04
C VAL A 142 -9.99 -1.90 -10.65
N PRO A 143 -10.10 -2.86 -11.58
CA PRO A 143 -10.76 -4.14 -11.33
C PRO A 143 -10.15 -4.96 -10.19
N GLU A 144 -8.83 -4.87 -10.00
CA GLU A 144 -8.10 -5.63 -8.97
C GLU A 144 -8.17 -4.99 -7.59
N ALA A 145 -8.57 -3.72 -7.47
CA ALA A 145 -8.61 -3.01 -6.20
C ALA A 145 -9.75 -3.55 -5.31
N PRO A 146 -9.58 -3.60 -3.98
CA PRO A 146 -10.61 -4.11 -3.07
C PRO A 146 -11.94 -3.37 -3.19
N SER A 147 -11.92 -2.05 -3.46
CA SER A 147 -13.11 -1.22 -3.69
C SER A 147 -14.00 -1.73 -4.83
N SER A 148 -13.42 -2.40 -5.84
CA SER A 148 -14.14 -2.98 -6.98
C SER A 148 -14.65 -4.40 -6.72
N ASN A 149 -14.38 -4.96 -5.54
CA ASN A 149 -14.73 -6.33 -5.18
C ASN A 149 -15.30 -6.40 -3.75
N ASN A 150 -16.25 -5.52 -3.46
CA ASN A 150 -16.98 -5.40 -2.19
C ASN A 150 -16.06 -5.34 -0.97
N TYR A 151 -14.92 -4.67 -1.11
CA TYR A 151 -13.91 -4.51 -0.07
C TYR A 151 -13.48 -5.84 0.54
N LYS A 152 -13.39 -6.93 -0.25
CA LYS A 152 -12.90 -8.21 0.25
C LYS A 152 -11.56 -8.02 0.94
N ARG A 153 -11.51 -8.36 2.23
CA ARG A 153 -10.37 -8.10 3.12
C ARG A 153 -9.03 -8.58 2.53
N ALA A 154 -8.17 -7.62 2.20
CA ALA A 154 -6.75 -7.85 1.91
C ALA A 154 -5.89 -7.29 3.04
N PHE A 155 -6.20 -6.09 3.52
CA PHE A 155 -5.57 -5.46 4.67
C PHE A 155 -6.63 -4.88 5.61
N ALA A 156 -6.62 -5.26 6.89
CA ALA A 156 -7.67 -4.90 7.83
C ALA A 156 -7.51 -3.46 8.37
N PRO A 157 -8.61 -2.73 8.65
CA PRO A 157 -8.57 -1.42 9.31
C PRO A 157 -7.73 -1.40 10.59
N ALA A 158 -7.90 -2.41 11.46
CA ALA A 158 -7.09 -2.57 12.67
C ALA A 158 -5.57 -2.59 12.41
N LEU A 159 -5.14 -3.14 11.26
CA LEU A 159 -3.72 -3.15 10.88
C LEU A 159 -3.25 -1.77 10.45
N SER A 160 -4.08 -0.98 9.78
CA SER A 160 -3.81 0.43 9.47
C SER A 160 -3.60 1.24 10.75
N VAL A 161 -4.51 1.08 11.73
CA VAL A 161 -4.41 1.76 13.04
C VAL A 161 -3.13 1.37 13.75
N LYS A 162 -2.80 0.07 13.78
CA LYS A 162 -1.59 -0.46 14.41
C LYS A 162 -0.32 0.09 13.74
N ASP A 163 -0.21 0.02 12.41
CA ASP A 163 0.99 0.47 11.69
C ASP A 163 1.17 1.99 11.74
N LEU A 164 0.08 2.78 11.66
CA LEU A 164 0.14 4.23 11.87
C LEU A 164 0.55 4.59 13.29
N THR A 165 0.06 3.86 14.31
CA THR A 165 0.49 4.08 15.70
C THR A 165 2.00 3.89 15.84
N ILE A 166 2.55 2.81 15.26
CA ILE A 166 3.99 2.55 15.27
C ILE A 166 4.74 3.69 14.55
N GLY A 167 4.30 4.09 13.36
CA GLY A 167 4.92 5.18 12.59
C GLY A 167 4.90 6.54 13.28
N ILE A 168 3.76 6.91 13.88
CA ILE A 168 3.60 8.16 14.66
C ILE A 168 4.55 8.15 15.85
N ASN A 169 4.61 7.05 16.61
CA ASN A 169 5.50 6.94 17.77
C ASN A 169 6.97 6.98 17.35
N ALA A 170 7.33 6.31 16.24
CA ALA A 170 8.67 6.35 15.70
C ALA A 170 9.08 7.79 15.29
N ALA A 171 8.20 8.51 14.59
CA ALA A 171 8.45 9.91 14.22
C ALA A 171 8.65 10.80 15.46
N LYS A 172 7.79 10.68 16.46
CA LYS A 172 7.90 11.44 17.72
C LYS A 172 9.20 11.15 18.46
N SER A 173 9.66 9.89 18.46
CA SER A 173 10.91 9.50 19.12
C SER A 173 12.17 10.17 18.55
N VAL A 174 12.09 10.65 17.29
CA VAL A 174 13.19 11.36 16.62
C VAL A 174 12.89 12.85 16.42
N GLY A 175 11.89 13.39 17.14
CA GLY A 175 11.57 14.83 17.12
C GLY A 175 10.81 15.32 15.88
N ILE A 176 10.23 14.41 15.08
CA ILE A 176 9.39 14.77 13.92
C ILE A 176 7.94 14.89 14.36
N ASN A 177 7.25 15.95 13.93
CA ASN A 177 5.80 16.10 14.09
C ASN A 177 5.03 15.34 12.98
N PRO A 178 4.31 14.24 13.28
CA PRO A 178 3.69 13.38 12.27
C PRO A 178 2.25 13.78 11.94
N SER A 179 2.01 15.04 11.56
CA SER A 179 0.66 15.58 11.37
C SER A 179 -0.20 14.80 10.35
N ALA A 180 0.40 14.35 9.25
CA ALA A 180 -0.30 13.54 8.24
C ALA A 180 -0.72 12.17 8.81
N GLY A 181 0.12 11.53 9.61
CA GLY A 181 -0.22 10.28 10.28
C GLY A 181 -1.29 10.45 11.33
N GLU A 182 -1.29 11.57 12.06
CA GLU A 182 -2.32 11.89 13.05
C GLU A 182 -3.70 12.10 12.41
N ALA A 183 -3.76 12.73 11.25
CA ALA A 183 -5.00 12.81 10.46
C ALA A 183 -5.43 11.42 9.95
N ALA A 184 -4.50 10.66 9.36
CA ALA A 184 -4.76 9.33 8.82
C ALA A 184 -5.28 8.36 9.90
N ILE A 185 -4.66 8.32 11.08
CA ILE A 185 -5.04 7.38 12.13
C ILE A 185 -6.43 7.70 12.70
N ALA A 186 -6.81 8.98 12.76
CA ALA A 186 -8.15 9.37 13.18
C ALA A 186 -9.21 8.82 12.21
N ALA A 187 -8.96 8.92 10.90
CA ALA A 187 -9.85 8.40 9.87
C ALA A 187 -9.95 6.86 9.93
N PHE A 188 -8.81 6.15 9.99
CA PHE A 188 -8.83 4.68 10.06
C PHE A 188 -9.41 4.13 11.36
N ARG A 189 -9.35 4.87 12.47
CA ARG A 189 -10.05 4.49 13.70
C ARG A 189 -11.57 4.50 13.54
N ALA A 190 -12.12 5.42 12.76
CA ALA A 190 -13.55 5.42 12.47
C ALA A 190 -13.96 4.18 11.65
N VAL A 191 -13.13 3.80 10.67
CA VAL A 191 -13.33 2.58 9.86
C VAL A 191 -13.24 1.31 10.71
N ASP A 192 -12.28 1.24 11.62
CA ASP A 192 -12.07 0.09 12.51
C ASP A 192 -13.14 -0.03 13.60
N ALA A 193 -13.69 1.09 14.07
CA ALA A 193 -14.73 1.12 15.10
C ALA A 193 -16.13 0.77 14.58
N ASP A 194 -16.38 0.91 13.27
CA ASP A 194 -17.67 0.61 12.68
C ASP A 194 -17.81 -0.88 12.38
N HIS A 195 -18.79 -1.53 13.02
CA HIS A 195 -19.13 -2.95 12.84
C HIS A 195 -19.41 -3.37 11.40
N ARG A 196 -19.72 -2.43 10.49
CA ARG A 196 -19.94 -2.70 9.06
C ARG A 196 -18.66 -2.72 8.25
N THR A 197 -17.57 -2.16 8.78
CA THR A 197 -16.31 -1.99 8.04
C THR A 197 -15.08 -2.57 8.74
N HIS A 198 -15.15 -2.94 10.02
CA HIS A 198 -13.98 -3.42 10.76
C HIS A 198 -13.36 -4.73 10.20
N ASP A 199 -14.18 -5.58 9.56
CA ASP A 199 -13.77 -6.89 9.04
C ASP A 199 -13.62 -6.96 7.52
N ILE A 200 -13.79 -5.84 6.82
CA ILE A 200 -13.51 -5.71 5.38
C ILE A 200 -12.16 -5.02 5.15
N ASP A 201 -11.83 -4.73 3.90
CA ASP A 201 -10.57 -4.09 3.53
C ASP A 201 -10.50 -2.62 4.01
N HIS A 202 -9.31 -2.17 4.41
CA HIS A 202 -9.08 -0.80 4.91
C HIS A 202 -9.44 0.30 3.89
N THR A 203 -9.43 0.01 2.59
CA THR A 203 -9.89 0.94 1.54
C THR A 203 -11.39 1.26 1.64
N SER A 204 -12.15 0.54 2.47
CA SER A 204 -13.52 0.92 2.88
C SER A 204 -13.59 2.28 3.58
N LEU A 205 -12.44 2.89 3.90
CA LEU A 205 -12.32 4.31 4.21
C LEU A 205 -13.12 5.21 3.24
N TRP A 206 -13.19 4.83 1.95
CA TRP A 206 -14.05 5.50 0.96
C TRP A 206 -15.50 5.63 1.42
N LEU A 207 -16.09 4.59 2.01
CA LEU A 207 -17.51 4.56 2.41
C LEU A 207 -17.81 5.62 3.48
N HIS A 208 -16.85 5.85 4.38
CA HIS A 208 -16.91 6.85 5.43
C HIS A 208 -16.71 8.27 4.88
N ILE A 209 -15.70 8.48 4.03
CA ILE A 209 -15.35 9.81 3.50
C ILE A 209 -16.35 10.28 2.44
N TYR A 210 -16.75 9.40 1.52
CA TYR A 210 -17.72 9.74 0.48
C TYR A 210 -19.15 9.83 1.02
N GLY A 211 -19.42 9.19 2.17
CA GLY A 211 -20.68 9.27 2.91
C GLY A 211 -21.78 8.38 2.34
N ASN A 212 -21.43 7.20 1.80
CA ASN A 212 -22.39 6.23 1.22
C ASN A 212 -22.40 4.88 1.95
N LEU A 213 -21.86 4.83 3.18
CA LEU A 213 -21.78 3.61 3.97
C LEU A 213 -23.16 2.99 4.28
N ASP A 214 -24.16 3.81 4.60
CA ASP A 214 -25.50 3.31 4.94
C ASP A 214 -26.18 2.64 3.75
N GLU A 215 -25.99 3.18 2.55
CA GLU A 215 -26.51 2.61 1.30
C GLU A 215 -25.79 1.32 0.95
N TRP A 216 -24.45 1.34 1.03
CA TRP A 216 -23.62 0.16 0.79
C TRP A 216 -23.97 -0.99 1.74
N ALA A 217 -24.17 -0.71 3.03
CA ALA A 217 -24.49 -1.72 4.04
C ALA A 217 -25.88 -2.35 3.83
N LYS A 218 -26.86 -1.61 3.30
CA LYS A 218 -28.19 -2.16 2.95
C LYS A 218 -28.09 -3.21 1.84
N GLU A 219 -27.19 -3.00 0.88
CA GLU A 219 -26.93 -3.92 -0.22
C GLU A 219 -26.09 -5.13 0.22
N HIS A 220 -25.39 -5.02 1.36
CA HIS A 220 -24.45 -6.03 1.87
C HIS A 220 -24.73 -6.43 3.34
N PRO A 221 -25.95 -6.89 3.69
CA PRO A 221 -26.38 -7.11 5.08
C PRO A 221 -25.73 -8.31 5.79
N ARG A 222 -24.83 -9.04 5.12
CA ARG A 222 -24.18 -10.27 5.62
C ARG A 222 -22.66 -10.30 5.37
N LEU A 223 -22.10 -9.17 4.94
CA LEU A 223 -20.68 -8.86 5.08
C LEU A 223 -20.53 -8.05 6.37
#